data_AF-A0A3D3WY57-F1
#
_entry.id   AF-A0A3D3WY57-F1
#
_cell.length_a   1.000
_cell.length_b   1.000
_cell.length_c   1.000
_cell.angle_alpha   90.00
_cell.angle_beta   90.00
_cell.angle_gamma   90.00
#
_symmetry.space_group_name_H-M   'P 1'
#
loop_
_entity.id
_entity.type
_entity.pdbx_description
1 polymer ?
#
loop_
_entity_poly.entity_id
_entity_poly.type
_entity_poly.pdbx_seq_one_letter_code
_entity_poly.pdbx_strand_id
1 'polypeptide(L)'
;PESISFMVEVQGKPTAIFTGGALMLGGAARVDLLGTKIAPFLARWLHNTIHEKLLKLPDEVEVYPTHGGGSSCSAAAAGGGGVPTTIAQERLTNPFAAEAEETSFVRYALTGLGSYPAYYKYMADINKRGPDILGGVPRLASLTALSVRHQLESNAILVDARPERNFNLGHIPGSYAVPHGNAMATWVG
;
A
#
# COMPACT_ATOMS: atom_id res chain seq x y z
N PRO A 1 8.77 4.31 11.03
CA PRO A 1 9.63 5.15 11.91
C PRO A 1 10.90 5.64 11.19
N GLU A 2 11.35 4.83 10.24
CA GLU A 2 12.50 4.92 9.36
C GLU A 2 12.18 5.48 7.97
N SER A 3 10.92 5.88 7.72
CA SER A 3 10.51 6.41 6.42
C SER A 3 11.30 7.67 6.10
N ILE A 4 11.83 7.73 4.88
CA ILE A 4 12.56 8.87 4.33
C ILE A 4 11.94 9.28 3.01
N SER A 5 12.10 10.55 2.67
CA SER A 5 11.70 11.12 1.38
C SER A 5 12.95 11.58 0.63
N PHE A 6 12.92 11.53 -0.69
CA PHE A 6 14.04 11.94 -1.55
C PHE A 6 13.66 13.17 -2.36
N MET A 7 14.39 14.27 -2.18
CA MET A 7 14.22 15.50 -2.94
C MET A 7 15.08 15.46 -4.21
N VAL A 8 14.51 15.90 -5.33
CA VAL A 8 15.22 16.14 -6.58
C VAL A 8 15.33 17.64 -6.80
N GLU A 9 16.56 18.10 -7.00
CA GLU A 9 16.86 19.49 -7.32
C GLU A 9 17.45 19.61 -8.72
N VAL A 10 16.98 20.61 -9.47
CA VAL A 10 17.54 20.99 -10.78
C VAL A 10 18.15 22.37 -10.64
N GLN A 11 19.47 22.46 -10.83
CA GLN A 11 20.22 23.72 -10.66
C GLN A 11 20.01 24.36 -9.27
N GLY A 12 19.95 23.53 -8.22
CA GLY A 12 19.75 23.98 -6.83
C GLY A 12 18.31 24.39 -6.50
N LYS A 13 17.34 24.12 -7.37
CA LYS A 13 15.91 24.37 -7.12
C LYS A 13 15.15 23.06 -6.90
N PRO A 14 14.42 22.90 -5.78
CA PRO A 14 13.51 21.78 -5.58
C PRO A 14 12.51 21.67 -6.73
N THR A 15 12.46 20.51 -7.38
CA THR A 15 11.60 20.28 -8.56
C THR A 15 10.63 19.13 -8.31
N ALA A 16 11.08 18.06 -7.66
CA ALA A 16 10.25 16.91 -7.34
C ALA A 16 10.65 16.31 -5.99
N ILE A 17 9.72 15.62 -5.33
CA ILE A 17 9.96 14.88 -4.10
C ILE A 17 9.28 13.51 -4.13
N PHE A 18 10.04 12.47 -3.84
CA PHE A 18 9.53 11.12 -3.61
C PHE A 18 9.16 10.98 -2.13
N THR A 19 7.87 11.04 -1.83
CA THR A 19 7.36 11.19 -0.44
C THR A 19 7.11 9.88 0.27
N GLY A 20 7.25 8.75 -0.41
CA GLY A 20 6.86 7.45 0.14
C GLY A 20 5.37 7.45 0.50
N GLY A 21 5.07 7.07 1.74
CA GLY A 21 3.73 7.15 2.31
C GLY A 21 3.44 8.44 3.10
N ALA A 22 4.40 9.37 3.22
CA ALA A 22 4.22 10.53 4.10
C ALA A 22 3.18 11.52 3.58
N LEU A 23 3.15 11.76 2.27
CA LEU A 23 2.14 12.55 1.59
C LEU A 23 1.77 11.83 0.30
N MET A 24 0.51 11.45 0.20
CA MET A 24 -0.06 10.67 -0.91
C MET A 24 -1.18 11.47 -1.56
N LEU A 25 -1.64 11.08 -2.75
CA LEU A 25 -2.75 11.76 -3.44
C LEU A 25 -3.99 11.81 -2.54
N GLY A 26 -4.31 13.01 -2.05
CA GLY A 26 -5.47 13.23 -1.18
C GLY A 26 -5.41 12.45 0.14
N GLY A 27 -4.21 12.03 0.59
CA GLY A 27 -4.07 11.24 1.80
C GLY A 27 -2.65 11.15 2.36
N ALA A 28 -2.49 10.24 3.31
CA ALA A 28 -1.21 9.84 3.88
C ALA A 28 -1.28 8.35 4.27
N ALA A 29 -0.13 7.75 4.55
CA ALA A 29 -0.08 6.35 4.98
C ALA A 29 -0.70 6.16 6.36
N ARG A 30 -1.37 5.01 6.55
CA ARG A 30 -1.85 4.59 7.86
C ARG A 30 -0.68 4.35 8.83
N VAL A 31 -0.93 4.65 10.10
CA VAL A 31 0.10 4.71 11.15
C VAL A 31 0.05 3.53 12.12
N ASP A 32 -0.89 2.61 11.95
CA ASP A 32 -1.19 1.52 12.89
C ASP A 32 -0.58 0.17 12.50
N LEU A 33 0.14 0.07 11.38
CA LEU A 33 0.76 -1.18 10.93
C LEU A 33 1.79 -1.76 11.91
N LEU A 34 2.40 -0.91 12.74
CA LEU A 34 3.31 -1.33 13.82
C LEU A 34 2.60 -1.56 15.17
N GLY A 35 1.27 -1.51 15.18
CA GLY A 35 0.43 -1.76 16.34
C GLY A 35 -0.18 -0.50 16.96
N THR A 36 -1.32 -0.68 17.62
CA THR A 36 -2.14 0.40 18.18
C THR A 36 -1.44 1.20 19.29
N LYS A 37 -0.50 0.59 20.02
CA LYS A 37 0.25 1.27 21.08
C LYS A 37 1.19 2.36 20.56
N ILE A 38 1.80 2.14 19.39
CA ILE A 38 2.77 3.09 18.81
C ILE A 38 2.11 4.04 17.78
N ALA A 39 0.95 3.68 17.25
CA ALA A 39 0.24 4.44 16.22
C ALA A 39 0.04 5.93 16.56
N PRO A 40 -0.34 6.34 17.79
CA PRO A 40 -0.46 7.76 18.12
C PRO A 40 0.85 8.54 17.99
N PHE A 41 2.00 7.93 18.34
CA PHE A 41 3.30 8.57 18.19
C PHE A 41 3.70 8.72 16.73
N LEU A 42 3.42 7.70 15.92
CA LEU A 42 3.65 7.75 14.47
C LEU A 42 2.75 8.78 13.78
N ALA A 43 1.50 8.95 14.23
CA ALA A 43 0.61 10.01 13.76
C ALA A 43 1.18 11.41 14.03
N ARG A 44 1.72 11.64 15.23
CA ARG A 44 2.38 12.91 15.59
C ARG A 44 3.61 13.18 14.72
N TRP A 45 4.41 12.15 14.45
CA TRP A 45 5.58 12.29 13.57
C TRP A 45 5.17 12.56 12.11
N LEU A 46 4.08 11.94 11.67
CA LEU A 46 3.51 12.19 10.35
C LEU A 46 2.98 13.62 10.23
N HIS A 47 2.27 14.13 11.24
CA HIS A 47 1.83 15.53 11.32
C HIS A 47 3.02 16.48 11.15
N ASN A 48 4.07 16.32 11.97
CA ASN A 48 5.28 17.13 11.88
C ASN A 48 5.96 17.02 10.50
N THR A 49 5.97 15.82 9.90
CA THR A 49 6.53 15.62 8.56
C THR A 49 5.75 16.40 7.50
N ILE A 50 4.42 16.34 7.53
CA ILE A 50 3.56 17.04 6.57
C ILE A 50 3.65 18.55 6.79
N HIS A 51 3.36 19.03 8.00
CA HIS A 51 3.16 20.47 8.27
C HIS A 51 4.45 21.27 8.39
N GLU A 52 5.49 20.71 9.00
CA GLU A 52 6.75 21.44 9.24
C GLU A 52 7.79 21.23 8.16
N LYS A 53 7.60 20.26 7.26
CA LYS A 53 8.56 19.97 6.17
C LYS A 53 7.92 20.03 4.80
N LEU A 54 6.98 19.13 4.51
CA LEU A 54 6.47 18.97 3.14
C LEU A 54 5.66 20.18 2.68
N LEU A 55 4.74 20.69 3.50
CA LEU A 55 3.90 21.83 3.12
C LEU A 55 4.66 23.18 3.08
N LYS A 56 5.91 23.22 3.57
CA LYS A 56 6.82 24.37 3.49
C LYS A 56 7.58 24.44 2.16
N LEU A 57 7.50 23.40 1.33
CA LEU A 57 8.11 23.38 0.01
C LEU A 57 7.39 24.34 -0.96
N PRO A 58 8.08 24.79 -2.04
CA PRO A 58 7.44 25.55 -3.10
C PRO A 58 6.26 24.79 -3.72
N ASP A 59 5.27 25.56 -4.15
CA ASP A 59 3.97 25.11 -4.63
C ASP A 59 4.06 24.23 -5.87
N GLU A 60 5.02 24.55 -6.74
CA GLU A 60 5.31 23.87 -7.99
C GLU A 60 6.05 22.53 -7.83
N VAL A 61 6.55 22.20 -6.64
CA VAL A 61 7.27 20.94 -6.42
C VAL A 61 6.33 19.77 -6.65
N GLU A 62 6.72 18.89 -7.58
CA GLU A 62 6.00 17.67 -7.89
C GLU A 62 6.13 16.64 -6.77
N VAL A 63 5.04 15.95 -6.43
CA VAL A 63 4.98 14.94 -5.38
C VAL A 63 4.75 13.57 -6.00
N TYR A 64 5.68 12.66 -5.72
CA TYR A 64 5.69 11.28 -6.18
C TYR A 64 5.57 10.30 -4.99
N PRO A 65 4.35 9.85 -4.62
CA PRO A 65 4.18 8.87 -3.56
C PRO A 65 4.49 7.44 -4.02
N THR A 66 4.65 6.51 -3.08
CA THR A 66 4.87 5.07 -3.40
C THR A 66 3.60 4.33 -3.80
N HIS A 67 2.42 4.83 -3.41
CA HIS A 67 1.13 4.21 -3.69
C HIS A 67 0.08 5.25 -4.12
N GLY A 68 -0.87 4.81 -4.93
CA GLY A 68 -2.05 5.59 -5.33
C GLY A 68 -3.33 5.13 -4.63
N GLY A 69 -4.48 5.65 -5.10
CA GLY A 69 -5.80 5.28 -4.60
C GLY A 69 -6.07 3.77 -4.66
N GLY A 70 -6.67 3.23 -3.59
CA GLY A 70 -7.01 1.80 -3.46
C GLY A 70 -5.99 0.94 -2.71
N SER A 71 -4.82 1.50 -2.35
CA SER A 71 -3.84 0.80 -1.51
C SER A 71 -4.32 0.67 -0.05
N SER A 72 -4.19 -0.52 0.54
CA SER A 72 -4.41 -0.76 1.97
C SER A 72 -3.43 -0.01 2.88
N CYS A 73 -2.38 0.59 2.31
CA CYS A 73 -1.46 1.47 3.02
C CYS A 73 -2.00 2.89 3.20
N SER A 74 -3.02 3.31 2.46
CA SER A 74 -3.59 4.67 2.54
C SER A 74 -4.58 4.80 3.69
N ALA A 75 -4.53 5.92 4.41
CA ALA A 75 -5.53 6.32 5.41
C ALA A 75 -6.62 7.25 4.83
N ALA A 76 -6.57 7.58 3.53
CA ALA A 76 -7.63 8.33 2.83
C ALA A 76 -8.29 7.49 1.73
N ALA A 77 -9.50 7.89 1.33
CA ALA A 77 -10.23 7.30 0.21
C ALA A 77 -9.39 7.33 -1.08
N ALA A 78 -9.68 6.44 -2.03
CA ALA A 78 -9.10 6.49 -3.36
C ALA A 78 -9.52 7.80 -4.04
N GLY A 79 -8.70 8.84 -3.92
CA GLY A 79 -8.92 10.11 -4.59
C GLY A 79 -8.71 9.95 -6.10
N GLY A 80 -9.54 10.64 -6.88
CA GLY A 80 -9.21 10.91 -8.28
C GLY A 80 -8.03 11.88 -8.35
N GLY A 81 -7.13 11.68 -9.31
CA GLY A 81 -5.91 12.48 -9.48
C GLY A 81 -4.85 11.74 -10.28
N GLY A 82 -3.82 12.46 -10.75
CA GLY A 82 -2.68 11.90 -11.45
C GLY A 82 -1.42 11.93 -10.60
N VAL A 83 -0.48 11.02 -10.86
CA VAL A 83 0.90 11.14 -10.38
C VAL A 83 1.73 11.72 -11.54
N PRO A 84 2.53 12.78 -11.30
CA PRO A 84 2.68 13.49 -10.04
C PRO A 84 1.48 14.37 -9.67
N THR A 85 1.29 14.59 -8.37
CA THR A 85 0.54 15.73 -7.82
C THR A 85 1.54 16.86 -7.50
N THR A 86 1.11 17.97 -6.88
CA THR A 86 2.02 19.05 -6.47
C THR A 86 1.81 19.43 -5.01
N ILE A 87 2.78 20.10 -4.40
CA ILE A 87 2.63 20.64 -3.04
C ILE A 87 1.44 21.59 -2.95
N ALA A 88 1.21 22.45 -3.95
CA ALA A 88 0.03 23.30 -3.99
C ALA A 88 -1.28 22.50 -3.99
N GLN A 89 -1.37 21.48 -4.85
CA GLN A 89 -2.56 20.65 -4.97
C GLN A 89 -2.83 19.92 -3.65
N GLU A 90 -1.83 19.27 -3.05
CA GLU A 90 -2.01 18.56 -1.79
C GLU A 90 -2.30 19.52 -0.63
N ARG A 91 -1.70 20.71 -0.59
CA ARG A 91 -2.05 21.71 0.43
C ARG A 91 -3.52 22.12 0.35
N LEU A 92 -4.08 22.22 -0.86
CA LEU A 92 -5.46 22.62 -1.08
C LEU A 92 -6.47 21.47 -0.86
N THR A 93 -6.12 20.25 -1.25
CA THR A 93 -7.11 19.15 -1.33
C THR A 93 -6.86 17.98 -0.40
N ASN A 94 -5.68 17.85 0.20
CA ASN A 94 -5.38 16.72 1.09
C ASN A 94 -5.98 16.97 2.49
N PRO A 95 -6.87 16.09 2.99
CA PRO A 95 -7.44 16.25 4.32
C PRO A 95 -6.39 16.31 5.44
N PHE A 96 -5.26 15.59 5.30
CA PHE A 96 -4.17 15.64 6.27
C PHE A 96 -3.45 17.00 6.27
N ALA A 97 -3.45 17.72 5.15
CA ALA A 97 -2.94 19.08 5.08
C ALA A 97 -3.90 20.11 5.70
N ALA A 98 -5.21 19.84 5.71
CA ALA A 98 -6.21 20.69 6.35
C ALA A 98 -6.20 20.58 7.89
N GLU A 99 -5.85 19.42 8.43
CA GLU A 99 -5.73 19.16 9.87
C GLU A 99 -4.45 19.78 10.46
N ALA A 100 -4.44 21.10 10.63
CA ALA A 100 -3.26 21.84 11.10
C ALA A 100 -2.90 21.59 12.57
N GLU A 101 -3.89 21.28 13.42
CA GLU A 101 -3.66 21.03 14.85
C GLU A 101 -3.28 19.57 15.09
N GLU A 102 -2.23 19.33 15.89
CA GLU A 102 -1.66 17.98 16.08
C GLU A 102 -2.68 16.98 16.65
N THR A 103 -3.49 17.38 17.64
CA THR A 103 -4.48 16.51 18.28
C THR A 103 -5.59 16.10 17.31
N SER A 104 -6.12 17.04 16.52
CA SER A 104 -7.15 16.80 15.52
C SER A 104 -6.59 15.92 14.39
N PHE A 105 -5.36 16.17 13.95
CA PHE A 105 -4.64 15.34 12.99
C PHE A 105 -4.47 13.91 13.50
N VAL A 106 -3.99 13.72 14.74
CA VAL A 106 -3.76 12.38 15.30
C VAL A 106 -5.07 11.60 15.39
N ARG A 107 -6.14 12.26 15.83
CA ARG A 107 -7.48 11.66 15.84
C ARG A 107 -7.93 11.27 14.44
N TYR A 108 -7.75 12.16 13.45
CA TYR A 108 -8.10 11.89 12.06
C TYR A 108 -7.30 10.70 11.49
N ALA A 109 -5.98 10.68 11.67
CA ALA A 109 -5.07 9.64 11.20
C ALA A 109 -5.37 8.23 11.76
N LEU A 110 -6.06 8.16 12.91
CA LEU A 110 -6.44 6.91 13.57
C LEU A 110 -7.91 6.53 13.32
N THR A 111 -8.68 7.37 12.62
CA THR A 111 -10.11 7.14 12.37
C THR A 111 -10.31 6.41 11.04
N GLY A 112 -11.29 5.51 10.98
CA GLY A 112 -11.71 4.87 9.72
C GLY A 112 -10.71 3.87 9.14
N LEU A 113 -9.70 3.46 9.91
CA LEU A 113 -8.72 2.47 9.48
C LEU A 113 -9.37 1.09 9.37
N GLY A 114 -9.59 0.62 8.13
CA GLY A 114 -10.08 -0.71 7.84
C GLY A 114 -9.05 -1.81 8.12
N SER A 115 -9.45 -3.07 7.89
CA SER A 115 -8.52 -4.19 7.86
C SER A 115 -7.49 -4.03 6.75
N TYR A 116 -6.38 -4.74 6.88
CA TYR A 116 -5.35 -4.87 5.85
C TYR A 116 -4.99 -6.34 5.67
N PRO A 117 -4.38 -6.72 4.54
CA PRO A 117 -4.08 -8.12 4.25
C PRO A 117 -3.21 -8.76 5.33
N ALA A 118 -3.58 -9.99 5.72
CA ALA A 118 -2.90 -10.71 6.80
C ALA A 118 -1.41 -10.96 6.52
N TYR A 119 -0.99 -10.94 5.25
CA TYR A 119 0.40 -11.14 4.87
C TYR A 119 1.32 -9.97 5.25
N TYR A 120 0.77 -8.77 5.52
CA TYR A 120 1.56 -7.58 5.90
C TYR A 120 2.44 -7.84 7.13
N LYS A 121 1.98 -8.68 8.07
CA LYS A 121 2.75 -9.03 9.27
C LYS A 121 4.07 -9.74 8.97
N TYR A 122 4.21 -10.34 7.77
CA TYR A 122 5.44 -11.00 7.32
C TYR A 122 6.33 -10.05 6.50
N MET A 123 5.73 -9.07 5.81
CA MET A 123 6.45 -8.25 4.81
C MET A 123 7.59 -7.43 5.41
N ALA A 124 7.38 -6.84 6.60
CA ALA A 124 8.41 -6.04 7.25
C ALA A 124 9.68 -6.86 7.54
N ASP A 125 9.52 -8.10 8.00
CA ASP A 125 10.65 -9.00 8.28
C ASP A 125 11.35 -9.47 7.00
N ILE A 126 10.58 -9.87 5.97
CA ILE A 126 11.13 -10.28 4.67
C ILE A 126 11.94 -9.13 4.04
N ASN A 127 11.37 -7.91 4.01
CA ASN A 127 12.04 -6.74 3.44
C ASN A 127 13.32 -6.38 4.20
N LYS A 128 13.32 -6.56 5.53
CA LYS A 128 14.49 -6.25 6.37
C LYS A 128 15.62 -7.27 6.19
N ARG A 129 15.29 -8.56 6.08
CA ARG A 129 16.29 -9.62 5.85
C ARG A 129 16.79 -9.67 4.41
N GLY A 130 16.01 -9.13 3.49
CA GLY A 130 16.19 -9.29 2.04
C GLY A 130 15.42 -10.51 1.54
N PRO A 131 14.56 -10.37 0.51
CA PRO A 131 13.83 -11.49 -0.06
C PRO A 131 14.76 -12.39 -0.89
N ASP A 132 14.31 -13.63 -1.11
CA ASP A 132 15.00 -14.56 -2.00
C ASP A 132 15.05 -14.01 -3.44
N ILE A 133 16.22 -14.12 -4.07
CA ILE A 133 16.42 -13.69 -5.45
C ILE A 133 15.89 -14.80 -6.38
N LEU A 134 14.82 -14.50 -7.13
CA LEU A 134 14.14 -15.49 -7.98
C LEU A 134 15.00 -16.05 -9.13
N GLY A 135 16.13 -15.41 -9.47
CA GLY A 135 17.03 -15.86 -10.55
C GLY A 135 16.44 -15.81 -11.97
N GLY A 136 15.20 -15.32 -12.11
CA GLY A 136 14.46 -15.23 -13.36
C GLY A 136 12.95 -15.35 -13.13
N VAL A 137 12.18 -15.35 -14.21
CA VAL A 137 10.74 -15.65 -14.15
C VAL A 137 10.58 -17.17 -13.96
N PRO A 138 9.93 -17.65 -12.88
CA PRO A 138 9.73 -19.07 -12.65
C PRO A 138 8.98 -19.74 -13.81
N ARG A 139 9.45 -20.90 -14.25
CA ARG A 139 8.72 -21.75 -15.21
C ARG A 139 7.77 -22.66 -14.44
N LEU A 140 6.48 -22.48 -14.65
CA LEU A 140 5.46 -23.33 -14.03
C LEU A 140 5.50 -24.73 -14.64
N ALA A 141 5.49 -25.77 -13.79
CA ALA A 141 5.35 -27.14 -14.23
C ALA A 141 3.90 -27.40 -14.69
N SER A 142 3.73 -28.18 -15.75
CA SER A 142 2.40 -28.67 -16.12
C SER A 142 1.93 -29.66 -15.04
N LEU A 143 0.69 -29.49 -14.57
CA LEU A 143 0.09 -30.37 -13.58
C LEU A 143 -0.93 -31.30 -14.25
N THR A 144 -0.83 -32.59 -13.94
CA THR A 144 -1.85 -33.58 -14.30
C THR A 144 -2.94 -33.62 -13.23
N ALA A 145 -4.12 -34.13 -13.56
CA ALA A 145 -5.19 -34.33 -12.57
C ALA A 145 -4.74 -35.22 -11.39
N LEU A 146 -3.93 -36.25 -11.67
CA LEU A 146 -3.38 -37.14 -10.64
C LEU A 146 -2.41 -36.40 -9.71
N SER A 147 -1.52 -35.57 -10.24
CA SER A 147 -0.59 -34.79 -9.42
C SER A 147 -1.31 -33.74 -8.57
N VAL A 148 -2.37 -33.09 -9.10
CA VAL A 148 -3.19 -32.16 -8.32
C VAL A 148 -3.85 -32.90 -7.15
N ARG A 149 -4.46 -34.07 -7.40
CA ARG A 149 -5.08 -34.88 -6.34
C ARG A 149 -4.09 -35.24 -5.24
N HIS A 150 -2.90 -35.69 -5.60
CA HIS A 150 -1.87 -36.06 -4.62
C HIS A 150 -1.37 -34.86 -3.79
N GLN A 151 -1.23 -33.69 -4.43
CA GLN A 151 -0.86 -32.46 -3.72
C GLN A 151 -1.96 -32.03 -2.74
N LEU A 152 -3.23 -32.14 -3.12
CA LEU A 152 -4.37 -31.84 -2.24
C LEU A 152 -4.41 -32.78 -1.02
N GLU A 153 -4.14 -34.07 -1.22
CA GLU A 153 -3.99 -35.06 -0.11
C GLU A 153 -2.81 -34.71 0.81
N SER A 154 -1.82 -33.98 0.30
CA SER A 154 -0.66 -33.48 1.05
C SER A 154 -0.85 -32.05 1.59
N ASN A 155 -2.10 -31.61 1.78
CA ASN A 155 -2.50 -30.30 2.29
C ASN A 155 -2.13 -29.10 1.41
N ALA A 156 -1.94 -29.29 0.10
CA ALA A 156 -1.83 -28.16 -0.81
C ALA A 156 -3.16 -27.39 -0.89
N ILE A 157 -3.06 -26.08 -1.07
CA ILE A 157 -4.20 -25.22 -1.33
C ILE A 157 -4.35 -25.02 -2.83
N LEU A 158 -5.55 -25.27 -3.35
CA LEU A 158 -5.87 -25.03 -4.75
C LEU A 158 -6.61 -23.69 -4.91
N VAL A 159 -5.97 -22.77 -5.62
CA VAL A 159 -6.58 -21.50 -6.06
C VAL A 159 -7.02 -21.65 -7.51
N ASP A 160 -8.31 -21.48 -7.76
CA ASP A 160 -8.88 -21.46 -9.10
C ASP A 160 -8.97 -20.02 -9.60
N ALA A 161 -8.13 -19.71 -10.59
CA ALA A 161 -8.00 -18.38 -11.17
C ALA A 161 -8.93 -18.12 -12.36
N ARG A 162 -9.86 -19.03 -12.65
CA ARG A 162 -10.87 -18.84 -13.71
C ARG A 162 -11.90 -17.77 -13.32
N PRO A 163 -12.63 -17.18 -14.29
CA PRO A 163 -13.76 -16.33 -14.00
C PRO A 163 -14.82 -17.04 -13.15
N GLU A 164 -15.47 -16.30 -12.26
CA GLU A 164 -16.46 -16.81 -11.29
C GLU A 164 -17.56 -17.66 -11.96
N ARG A 165 -18.03 -17.23 -13.13
CA ARG A 165 -19.05 -17.98 -13.89
C ARG A 165 -18.61 -19.41 -14.20
N ASN A 166 -17.34 -19.63 -14.52
CA ASN A 166 -16.81 -20.96 -14.84
C ASN A 166 -16.60 -21.80 -13.58
N PHE A 167 -16.18 -21.18 -12.48
CA PHE A 167 -16.09 -21.83 -11.18
C PHE A 167 -17.47 -22.32 -10.71
N ASN A 168 -18.50 -21.48 -10.86
CA ASN A 168 -19.87 -21.80 -10.45
C ASN A 168 -20.53 -22.91 -11.27
N LEU A 169 -20.11 -23.12 -12.52
CA LEU A 169 -20.56 -24.25 -13.35
C LEU A 169 -19.95 -25.59 -12.91
N GLY A 170 -18.77 -25.55 -12.31
CA GLY A 170 -18.06 -26.73 -11.84
C GLY A 170 -16.63 -26.41 -11.42
N HIS A 171 -16.26 -26.87 -10.23
CA HIS A 171 -14.95 -26.67 -9.63
C HIS A 171 -14.53 -27.88 -8.79
N ILE A 172 -13.25 -27.94 -8.44
CA ILE A 172 -12.71 -28.98 -7.58
C ILE A 172 -13.13 -28.68 -6.12
N PRO A 173 -13.77 -29.63 -5.40
CA PRO A 173 -14.16 -29.40 -4.01
C PRO A 173 -12.99 -28.96 -3.13
N GLY A 174 -13.22 -27.94 -2.29
CA GLY A 174 -12.20 -27.36 -1.40
C GLY A 174 -11.25 -26.35 -2.07
N SER A 175 -11.41 -26.07 -3.36
CA SER A 175 -10.67 -24.98 -4.03
C SER A 175 -11.22 -23.60 -3.68
N TYR A 176 -10.36 -22.58 -3.78
CA TYR A 176 -10.72 -21.17 -3.57
C TYR A 176 -10.87 -20.46 -4.90
N ALA A 177 -12.04 -19.85 -5.13
CA ALA A 177 -12.27 -19.02 -6.30
C ALA A 177 -11.58 -17.65 -6.11
N VAL A 178 -10.47 -17.43 -6.81
CA VAL A 178 -9.81 -16.13 -6.87
C VAL A 178 -9.48 -15.81 -8.33
N PRO A 179 -10.43 -15.24 -9.09
CA PRO A 179 -10.25 -14.96 -10.50
C PRO A 179 -8.98 -14.15 -10.77
N HIS A 180 -8.29 -14.49 -11.86
CA HIS A 180 -7.14 -13.72 -12.29
C HIS A 180 -7.57 -12.29 -12.65
N GLY A 181 -6.90 -11.32 -12.05
CA GLY A 181 -7.16 -9.90 -12.25
C GLY A 181 -6.52 -9.05 -11.15
N ASN A 182 -6.83 -7.75 -11.15
CA ASN A 182 -6.20 -6.77 -10.27
C ASN A 182 -6.37 -7.07 -8.77
N ALA A 183 -7.47 -7.72 -8.39
CA ALA A 183 -7.74 -8.05 -7.00
C ALA A 183 -7.03 -9.33 -6.52
N MET A 184 -6.45 -10.14 -7.42
CA MET A 184 -5.90 -11.44 -7.07
C MET A 184 -4.83 -11.31 -5.97
N ALA A 185 -3.87 -10.40 -6.12
CA ALA A 185 -2.82 -10.15 -5.14
C ALA A 185 -3.36 -9.73 -3.75
N THR A 186 -4.49 -9.01 -3.71
CA THR A 186 -5.14 -8.66 -2.43
C THR A 186 -5.66 -9.88 -1.70
N TRP A 187 -6.16 -10.88 -2.43
CA TRP A 187 -6.76 -12.09 -1.87
C TRP A 187 -5.74 -13.19 -1.55
N VAL A 188 -4.72 -13.39 -2.39
CA VAL A 188 -3.75 -14.49 -2.22
C VAL A 188 -2.42 -14.08 -1.59
N GLY A 189 -2.10 -12.78 -1.57
CA GLY A 189 -0.81 -12.27 -1.10
C GLY A 189 0.25 -12.27 -2.18
#